data_AF-A0A7Y5Q8J7-F1
#
_entry.id   AF-A0A7Y5Q8J7-F1
#
_cell.length_a   1.000
_cell.length_b   1.000
_cell.length_c   1.000
_cell.angle_alpha   90.00
_cell.angle_beta   90.00
_cell.angle_gamma   90.00
#
_symmetry.space_group_name_H-M   'P 1'
#
loop_
_entity.id
_entity.type
_entity.pdbx_description
1 polymer ?
#
loop_
_entity_poly.entity_id
_entity_poly.type
_entity_poly.pdbx_seq_one_letter_code
_entity_poly.pdbx_strand_id
1 'polypeptide(L)'
;MSTSGRWIVLPLLLALSSTRADDWRWAGPLRYPSAHPFQSIFLETPALDPVLPAKGTLDLRLGHYNTQTVSTNTYFTPAGQALLLNTAQGRPQTPLAAASLAATARTRPDQTYLFADTETTRLDLTWLQPLAPGWGVQVEVPFLGHHGGVFDPVIEGFHGAFNFPTLGRNDAPHNRTQLFVARGDDSRFYDGPFGHWKWLLALGVASVGLFFAGYFIFDRLRDSFAEEV
;
A
#
# COMPACT_ATOMS: atom_id res chain seq x y z
N MET A 1 -13.53 32.38 2.62
CA MET A 1 -13.43 31.59 3.85
C MET A 1 -14.05 30.22 3.58
N SER A 2 -13.23 29.17 3.51
CA SER A 2 -13.70 27.78 3.49
C SER A 2 -12.60 26.94 4.13
N THR A 3 -12.90 26.40 5.30
CA THR A 3 -12.06 25.53 6.12
C THR A 3 -11.91 24.18 5.44
N SER A 4 -10.70 23.88 4.95
CA SER A 4 -10.33 22.55 4.48
C SER A 4 -10.20 21.60 5.67
N GLY A 5 -11.28 20.86 5.96
CA GLY A 5 -11.26 19.74 6.89
C GLY A 5 -10.33 18.63 6.38
N ARG A 6 -9.28 18.34 7.13
CA ARG A 6 -8.40 17.20 6.88
C ARG A 6 -9.07 15.96 7.46
N TRP A 7 -9.57 15.08 6.60
CA TRP A 7 -10.06 13.76 7.00
C TRP A 7 -8.88 12.79 7.03
N ILE A 8 -8.48 12.35 8.22
CA ILE A 8 -7.70 11.13 8.40
C ILE A 8 -8.73 10.01 8.50
N VAL A 9 -8.90 9.24 7.41
CA VAL A 9 -9.68 8.01 7.47
C VAL A 9 -8.73 6.93 7.98
N LEU A 10 -8.91 6.54 9.25
CA LEU A 10 -8.33 5.34 9.81
C LEU A 10 -9.35 4.22 9.57
N PRO A 11 -9.16 3.29 8.61
CA PRO A 11 -10.06 2.14 8.51
C PRO A 11 -9.71 1.17 9.63
N LEU A 12 -10.50 1.18 10.70
CA LEU A 12 -10.55 0.08 11.67
C LEU A 12 -11.46 -0.99 11.05
N LEU A 13 -10.89 -2.03 10.43
CA LEU A 13 -11.66 -3.13 9.87
C LEU A 13 -11.50 -4.36 10.76
N LEU A 14 -12.59 -4.74 11.45
CA LEU A 14 -12.71 -5.99 12.19
C LEU A 14 -13.25 -7.06 11.23
N ALA A 15 -12.43 -8.04 10.87
CA ALA A 15 -12.88 -9.25 10.19
C ALA A 15 -13.18 -10.33 11.24
N LEU A 16 -14.38 -10.91 11.21
CA LEU A 16 -14.78 -12.05 12.05
C LEU A 16 -14.91 -13.28 11.14
N SER A 17 -14.12 -14.32 11.39
CA SER A 17 -14.23 -15.62 10.72
C SER A 17 -14.33 -16.76 11.73
N SER A 18 -15.13 -17.79 11.45
CA SER A 18 -15.20 -19.03 12.24
C SER A 18 -15.02 -20.25 11.33
N THR A 19 -14.19 -21.22 11.75
CA THR A 19 -13.92 -22.46 11.02
C THR A 19 -13.81 -23.65 11.98
N ARG A 20 -14.14 -24.86 11.52
CA ARG A 20 -14.09 -26.13 12.28
C ARG A 20 -12.88 -26.96 11.80
N ALA A 21 -12.12 -27.54 12.74
CA ALA A 21 -10.80 -28.12 12.51
C ALA A 21 -10.77 -29.65 12.35
N ASP A 22 -9.86 -30.14 11.50
CA ASP A 22 -9.37 -31.53 11.42
C ASP A 22 -7.82 -31.53 11.29
N ASP A 23 -7.19 -32.62 11.73
CA ASP A 23 -5.76 -32.73 12.07
C ASP A 23 -4.77 -32.72 10.87
N TRP A 24 -4.02 -31.61 10.70
CA TRP A 24 -2.83 -31.53 9.84
C TRP A 24 -1.68 -30.83 10.58
N ARG A 25 -0.43 -31.32 10.46
CA ARG A 25 0.69 -30.93 11.37
C ARG A 25 1.84 -30.13 10.74
N TRP A 26 1.75 -29.71 9.48
CA TRP A 26 2.94 -29.20 8.75
C TRP A 26 2.77 -27.88 7.98
N ALA A 27 1.70 -27.11 8.21
CA ALA A 27 1.58 -25.79 7.62
C ALA A 27 0.90 -24.83 8.60
N GLY A 28 1.61 -23.77 9.00
CA GLY A 28 0.98 -22.63 9.66
C GLY A 28 0.01 -21.92 8.69
N PRO A 29 -0.81 -20.96 9.17
CA PRO A 29 -1.85 -20.36 8.37
C PRO A 29 -1.24 -19.54 7.22
N LEU A 30 -1.11 -20.15 6.04
CA LEU A 30 -0.78 -19.44 4.81
C LEU A 30 -1.98 -18.54 4.47
N ARG A 31 -1.91 -17.29 4.92
CA ARG A 31 -2.83 -16.22 4.50
C ARG A 31 -2.40 -15.73 3.12
N TYR A 32 -3.35 -15.60 2.19
CA TYR A 32 -3.14 -14.89 0.93
C TYR A 32 -3.91 -13.56 0.97
N PRO A 33 -3.35 -12.52 1.59
CA PRO A 33 -3.95 -11.20 1.51
C PRO A 33 -3.91 -10.72 0.06
N SER A 34 -5.06 -10.32 -0.46
CA SER A 34 -5.16 -9.69 -1.78
C SER A 34 -4.50 -8.31 -1.72
N ALA A 35 -3.42 -8.11 -2.49
CA ALA A 35 -2.56 -6.93 -2.41
C ALA A 35 -2.87 -5.86 -3.47
N HIS A 36 -4.05 -5.89 -4.08
CA HIS A 36 -4.41 -4.91 -5.12
C HIS A 36 -4.59 -3.51 -4.51
N PRO A 37 -3.99 -2.46 -5.11
CA PRO A 37 -4.00 -1.08 -4.58
C PRO A 37 -5.39 -0.40 -4.61
N PHE A 38 -6.41 -1.10 -5.12
CA PHE A 38 -7.75 -0.57 -5.33
C PHE A 38 -8.84 -1.29 -4.52
N GLN A 39 -8.46 -2.27 -3.69
CA GLN A 39 -9.45 -2.96 -2.88
C GLN A 39 -9.72 -2.17 -1.60
N SER A 40 -10.93 -1.66 -1.47
CA SER A 40 -11.47 -1.09 -0.23
C SER A 40 -11.94 -2.18 0.74
N ILE A 41 -12.06 -3.43 0.28
CA ILE A 41 -12.48 -4.60 1.07
C ILE A 41 -11.42 -5.68 0.89
N PHE A 42 -10.69 -5.97 1.97
CA PHE A 42 -9.84 -7.15 2.06
C PHE A 42 -10.71 -8.28 2.59
N LEU A 43 -11.22 -9.11 1.69
CA LEU A 43 -11.70 -10.43 2.10
C LEU A 43 -10.45 -11.23 2.43
N GLU A 44 -10.08 -11.29 3.71
CA GLU A 44 -9.08 -12.25 4.17
C GLU A 44 -9.54 -13.64 3.71
N THR A 45 -8.68 -14.36 3.00
CA THR A 45 -8.85 -15.80 2.95
C THR A 45 -8.64 -16.26 4.39
N PRO A 46 -9.65 -16.89 5.04
CA PRO A 46 -9.44 -17.44 6.37
C PRO A 46 -8.22 -18.35 6.30
N ALA A 47 -7.51 -18.44 7.43
CA ALA A 47 -6.37 -19.34 7.58
C ALA A 47 -6.67 -20.67 6.87
N LEU A 48 -5.81 -21.05 5.91
CA LEU A 48 -5.91 -22.36 5.24
C LEU A 48 -5.76 -23.51 6.27
N ASP A 49 -5.31 -23.19 7.47
CA ASP A 49 -5.27 -24.04 8.65
C ASP A 49 -6.46 -23.71 9.59
N PRO A 50 -7.39 -24.65 9.82
CA PRO A 50 -8.53 -24.43 10.72
C PRO A 50 -8.18 -24.59 12.22
N VAL A 51 -6.94 -24.96 12.59
CA VAL A 51 -6.57 -25.19 13.98
C VAL A 51 -6.22 -23.88 14.68
N LEU A 52 -7.04 -23.49 15.67
CA LEU A 52 -6.69 -22.40 16.58
C LEU A 52 -5.48 -22.80 17.44
N PRO A 53 -4.46 -21.93 17.58
CA PRO A 53 -3.31 -22.22 18.42
C PRO A 53 -3.77 -22.38 19.89
N ALA A 54 -3.05 -23.22 20.65
CA ALA A 54 -3.36 -23.46 22.06
C ALA A 54 -3.12 -22.24 22.96
N LYS A 55 -2.41 -21.22 22.47
CA LYS A 55 -2.09 -19.97 23.15
C LYS A 55 -2.21 -18.81 22.17
N GLY A 56 -2.28 -17.59 22.68
CA GLY A 56 -2.28 -16.40 21.84
C GLY A 56 -0.98 -16.30 21.03
N THR A 57 -1.10 -15.87 19.78
CA THR A 57 0.02 -15.69 18.85
C THR A 57 0.10 -14.23 18.38
N LEU A 58 1.33 -13.79 18.11
CA LEU A 58 1.61 -12.53 17.44
C LEU A 58 2.46 -12.86 16.21
N ASP A 59 1.91 -12.59 15.05
CA ASP A 59 2.57 -12.80 13.77
C ASP A 59 2.97 -11.45 13.18
N LEU A 60 4.19 -11.40 12.63
CA LEU A 60 4.70 -10.26 11.88
C LEU A 60 4.96 -10.71 10.45
N ARG A 61 4.40 -10.00 9.48
CA ARG A 61 4.62 -10.30 8.07
C ARG A 61 5.05 -9.06 7.31
N LEU A 62 6.19 -9.14 6.64
CA LEU A 62 6.63 -8.13 5.67
C LEU A 62 6.39 -8.69 4.26
N GLY A 63 5.61 -7.96 3.47
CA GLY A 63 5.36 -8.24 2.06
C GLY A 63 5.80 -7.07 1.20
N HIS A 64 6.33 -7.38 0.02
CA HIS A 64 6.61 -6.39 -1.02
C HIS A 64 6.03 -6.89 -2.34
N TYR A 65 5.21 -6.06 -2.98
CA TYR A 65 4.38 -6.42 -4.12
C TYR A 65 4.58 -5.40 -5.23
N ASN A 66 4.89 -5.87 -6.43
CA ASN A 66 4.89 -5.05 -7.63
C ASN A 66 3.50 -5.17 -8.27
N THR A 67 2.83 -4.05 -8.52
CA THR A 67 1.52 -4.04 -9.15
C THR A 67 1.52 -3.18 -10.40
N GLN A 68 1.36 -3.84 -11.53
CA GLN A 68 0.88 -3.21 -12.75
C GLN A 68 -0.52 -3.74 -13.04
N THR A 69 -1.50 -2.85 -13.23
CA THR A 69 -2.88 -3.23 -13.53
C THR A 69 -3.44 -2.30 -14.58
N VAL A 70 -4.03 -2.88 -15.62
CA VAL A 70 -4.61 -2.13 -16.74
C VAL A 70 -6.01 -2.67 -17.02
N SER A 71 -7.00 -1.80 -17.18
CA SER A 71 -8.34 -2.24 -17.60
C SER A 71 -8.35 -2.62 -19.08
N THR A 72 -9.23 -3.54 -19.47
CA THR A 72 -9.44 -3.92 -20.88
C THR A 72 -9.68 -2.71 -21.78
N ASN A 73 -10.49 -1.74 -21.34
CA ASN A 73 -10.74 -0.53 -22.12
C ASN A 73 -9.46 0.31 -22.30
N THR A 74 -8.61 0.39 -21.27
CA THR A 74 -7.32 1.08 -21.34
C THR A 74 -6.38 0.39 -22.31
N TYR A 75 -6.32 -0.94 -22.26
CA TYR A 75 -5.50 -1.79 -23.13
C TYR A 75 -5.75 -1.49 -24.62
N PHE A 76 -7.00 -1.27 -25.02
CA PHE A 76 -7.38 -0.99 -26.41
C PHE A 76 -7.37 0.49 -26.81
N THR A 77 -6.79 1.37 -25.99
CA THR A 77 -6.56 2.77 -26.37
C THR A 77 -5.18 2.95 -27.01
N PRO A 78 -4.96 4.02 -27.79
CA PRO A 78 -3.62 4.36 -28.27
C PRO A 78 -2.60 4.49 -27.13
N ALA A 79 -3.01 5.07 -25.98
CA ALA A 79 -2.16 5.21 -24.81
C ALA A 79 -1.78 3.86 -24.17
N GLY A 80 -2.73 2.94 -24.05
CA GLY A 80 -2.48 1.59 -23.52
C GLY A 80 -1.67 0.72 -24.48
N GLN A 81 -1.92 0.81 -25.79
CA GLN A 81 -1.12 0.11 -26.79
C GLN A 81 0.33 0.61 -26.83
N ALA A 82 0.55 1.93 -26.72
CA ALA A 82 1.90 2.49 -26.63
C ALA A 82 2.65 1.95 -25.40
N LEU A 83 1.97 1.83 -24.26
CA LEU A 83 2.51 1.22 -23.04
C LEU A 83 2.87 -0.27 -23.24
N LEU A 84 2.21 -1.03 -24.10
CA LEU A 84 2.53 -2.45 -24.30
C LEU A 84 3.61 -2.67 -25.35
N LEU A 85 3.54 -1.90 -26.44
CA LEU A 85 4.45 -2.00 -27.58
C LEU A 85 5.86 -1.58 -27.21
N ASN A 86 6.02 -0.59 -26.33
CA ASN A 86 7.34 -0.17 -25.86
C ASN A 86 8.07 -1.32 -25.14
N THR A 87 7.38 -2.10 -24.30
CA THR A 87 7.94 -3.29 -23.62
C THR A 87 8.34 -4.36 -24.63
N ALA A 88 7.47 -4.63 -25.61
CA ALA A 88 7.72 -5.66 -26.62
C ALA A 88 8.85 -5.31 -27.59
N GLN A 89 9.17 -4.03 -27.76
CA GLN A 89 10.16 -3.53 -28.73
C GLN A 89 11.49 -3.10 -28.09
N GLY A 90 11.67 -3.28 -26.77
CA GLY A 90 12.86 -2.82 -26.06
C GLY A 90 13.08 -1.30 -26.18
N ARG A 91 11.97 -0.55 -26.23
CA ARG A 91 11.98 0.91 -26.28
C ARG A 91 11.69 1.44 -24.89
N PRO A 92 12.33 2.55 -24.46
CA PRO A 92 11.99 3.20 -23.21
C PRO A 92 10.49 3.49 -23.14
N GLN A 93 9.83 2.92 -22.15
CA GLN A 93 8.46 3.20 -21.78
C GLN A 93 8.32 4.68 -21.47
N THR A 94 7.47 5.34 -22.24
CA THR A 94 6.97 6.65 -21.87
C THR A 94 5.93 6.51 -20.76
N PRO A 95 5.91 7.41 -19.78
CA PRO A 95 4.85 7.48 -18.78
C PRO A 95 3.47 7.40 -19.41
N LEU A 96 2.47 6.86 -18.70
CA LEU A 96 1.10 6.80 -19.20
C LEU A 96 0.67 8.18 -19.77
N ALA A 97 0.25 8.20 -21.03
CA ALA A 97 -0.28 9.39 -21.69
C ALA A 97 -1.68 9.74 -21.17
N ALA A 98 -1.77 10.15 -19.90
CA ALA A 98 -3.03 10.36 -19.18
C ALA A 98 -4.00 11.30 -19.89
N ALA A 99 -3.50 12.35 -20.55
CA ALA A 99 -4.33 13.28 -21.33
C ALA A 99 -4.98 12.60 -22.54
N SER A 100 -4.24 11.75 -23.26
CA SER A 100 -4.77 10.97 -24.38
C SER A 100 -5.80 9.95 -23.92
N LEU A 101 -5.56 9.34 -22.75
CA LEU A 101 -6.49 8.37 -22.18
C LEU A 101 -7.77 9.05 -21.66
N ALA A 102 -7.65 10.22 -21.02
CA ALA A 102 -8.80 11.04 -20.62
C ALA A 102 -9.61 11.51 -21.83
N ALA A 103 -8.96 11.94 -22.92
CA ALA A 103 -9.66 12.28 -24.16
C ALA A 103 -10.43 11.08 -24.73
N THR A 104 -9.85 9.88 -24.65
CA THR A 104 -10.55 8.64 -25.05
C THR A 104 -11.73 8.32 -24.14
N ALA A 105 -11.60 8.57 -22.83
CA ALA A 105 -12.69 8.35 -21.89
C ALA A 105 -13.91 9.24 -22.16
N ARG A 106 -13.69 10.48 -22.60
CA ARG A 106 -14.76 11.41 -22.98
C ARG A 106 -15.58 10.95 -24.18
N THR A 107 -14.97 10.24 -25.13
CA THR A 107 -15.69 9.75 -26.33
C THR A 107 -16.51 8.49 -26.05
N ARG A 108 -16.28 7.81 -24.92
CA ARG A 108 -17.00 6.61 -24.49
C ARG A 108 -17.35 6.71 -22.99
N PRO A 109 -18.34 7.56 -22.63
CA PRO A 109 -18.62 7.91 -21.24
C PRO A 109 -19.18 6.75 -20.40
N ASP A 110 -19.67 5.71 -21.04
CA ASP A 110 -20.13 4.45 -20.45
C ASP A 110 -18.97 3.52 -20.03
N GLN A 111 -17.76 3.77 -20.53
CA GLN A 111 -16.59 2.93 -20.27
C GLN A 111 -15.73 3.47 -19.13
N THR A 112 -15.07 2.54 -18.43
CA THR A 112 -14.10 2.87 -17.37
C THR A 112 -12.69 2.50 -17.80
N TYR A 113 -11.79 3.45 -17.65
CA TYR A 113 -10.38 3.33 -17.96
C TYR A 113 -9.59 3.38 -16.66
N LEU A 114 -8.72 2.41 -16.45
CA LEU A 114 -7.90 2.28 -15.25
C LEU A 114 -6.50 1.84 -15.64
N PHE A 115 -5.52 2.50 -15.03
CA PHE A 115 -4.12 2.10 -15.05
C PHE A 115 -3.51 2.30 -13.66
N ALA A 116 -2.74 1.32 -13.23
CA ALA A 116 -1.92 1.36 -12.03
C ALA A 116 -0.53 0.85 -12.37
N ASP A 117 0.47 1.58 -11.92
CA ASP A 117 1.83 1.11 -11.78
C ASP A 117 2.34 1.58 -10.42
N THR A 118 2.48 0.65 -9.47
CA THR A 118 2.85 0.97 -8.09
C THR A 118 3.45 -0.25 -7.42
N GLU A 119 4.41 0.01 -6.54
CA GLU A 119 4.93 -0.96 -5.60
C GLU A 119 4.31 -0.75 -4.24
N THR A 120 3.99 -1.84 -3.57
CA THR A 120 3.38 -1.84 -2.25
C THR A 120 4.23 -2.63 -1.29
N THR A 121 4.71 -1.98 -0.24
CA THR A 121 5.31 -2.63 0.92
C THR A 121 4.27 -2.67 2.03
N ARG A 122 4.09 -3.83 2.63
CA ARG A 122 3.10 -4.07 3.68
C ARG A 122 3.77 -4.72 4.88
N LEU A 123 3.53 -4.19 6.06
CA LEU A 123 3.88 -4.81 7.32
C LEU A 123 2.59 -5.11 8.08
N ASP A 124 2.32 -6.40 8.31
CA ASP A 124 1.16 -6.85 9.07
C ASP A 124 1.58 -7.25 10.47
N LEU A 125 0.87 -6.71 11.46
CA LEU A 125 0.91 -7.17 12.84
C LEU A 125 -0.41 -7.86 13.12
N THR A 126 -0.37 -9.16 13.30
CA THR A 126 -1.56 -9.98 13.54
C THR A 126 -1.49 -10.59 14.92
N TRP A 127 -2.43 -10.24 15.78
CA TRP A 127 -2.61 -10.88 17.07
C TRP A 127 -3.82 -11.82 17.01
N LEU A 128 -3.65 -13.07 17.40
CA LEU A 128 -4.73 -14.04 17.52
C LEU A 128 -4.80 -14.55 18.96
N GLN A 129 -5.99 -14.52 19.54
CA GLN A 129 -6.27 -15.00 20.88
C GLN A 129 -7.35 -16.09 20.86
N PRO A 130 -7.02 -17.35 21.19
CA PRO A 130 -8.04 -18.36 21.43
C PRO A 130 -8.84 -17.99 22.70
N LEU A 131 -10.16 -18.15 22.64
CA LEU A 131 -11.08 -17.84 23.74
C LEU A 131 -11.74 -19.10 24.31
N ALA A 132 -12.10 -20.06 23.45
CA ALA A 132 -12.68 -21.35 23.80
C ALA A 132 -12.47 -22.36 22.66
N PRO A 133 -12.74 -23.66 22.85
CA PRO A 133 -12.68 -24.62 21.75
C PRO A 133 -13.52 -24.16 20.55
N GLY A 134 -12.87 -23.95 19.40
CA GLY A 134 -13.50 -23.45 18.17
C GLY A 134 -13.78 -21.94 18.14
N TRP A 135 -13.41 -21.18 19.17
CA TRP A 135 -13.59 -19.73 19.24
C TRP A 135 -12.26 -19.01 19.47
N GLY A 136 -11.99 -18.02 18.63
CA GLY A 136 -10.87 -17.11 18.78
C GLY A 136 -11.22 -15.72 18.26
N VAL A 137 -10.47 -14.73 18.70
CA VAL A 137 -10.49 -13.38 18.12
C VAL A 137 -9.14 -13.11 17.49
N GLN A 138 -9.16 -12.44 16.35
CA GLN A 138 -7.96 -11.97 15.69
C GLN A 138 -8.07 -10.47 15.44
N VAL A 139 -6.97 -9.76 15.64
CA VAL A 139 -6.82 -8.35 15.29
C VAL A 139 -5.63 -8.25 14.34
N GLU A 140 -5.82 -7.60 13.21
CA GLU A 140 -4.74 -7.26 12.28
C GLU A 140 -4.60 -5.75 12.19
N VAL A 141 -3.35 -5.28 12.28
CA VAL A 141 -2.97 -3.90 12.06
C VAL A 141 -2.00 -3.85 10.88
N PRO A 142 -2.48 -3.51 9.67
CA PRO A 142 -1.63 -3.43 8.50
C PRO A 142 -1.06 -2.02 8.32
N PHE A 143 0.25 -1.96 8.08
CA PHE A 143 0.94 -0.75 7.64
C PHE A 143 1.28 -0.88 6.16
N LEU A 144 0.70 -0.01 5.33
CA LEU A 144 0.92 -0.03 3.88
C LEU A 144 1.70 1.21 3.42
N GLY A 145 2.69 0.99 2.57
CA GLY A 145 3.44 2.03 1.88
C GLY A 145 3.45 1.79 0.38
N HIS A 146 2.98 2.77 -0.39
CA HIS A 146 3.10 2.76 -1.85
C HIS A 146 4.35 3.53 -2.29
N HIS A 147 4.99 3.07 -3.35
CA HIS A 147 6.23 3.64 -3.88
C HIS A 147 6.40 3.18 -5.34
N GLY A 148 7.47 3.62 -6.00
CA GLY A 148 7.67 3.32 -7.42
C GLY A 148 8.92 2.50 -7.73
N GLY A 149 9.65 2.05 -6.71
CA GLY A 149 10.96 1.40 -6.81
C GLY A 149 11.71 1.44 -5.48
N VAL A 150 11.91 0.32 -4.78
CA VAL A 150 12.93 0.24 -3.68
C VAL A 150 14.07 -0.72 -3.98
N PHE A 151 13.82 -1.76 -4.78
CA PHE A 151 14.83 -2.77 -5.12
C PHE A 151 15.43 -2.58 -6.51
N ASP A 152 15.02 -1.54 -7.24
CA ASP A 152 15.52 -1.30 -8.60
C ASP A 152 17.04 -1.29 -8.69
N PRO A 153 17.76 -0.55 -7.82
CA PRO A 153 19.22 -0.53 -7.89
C PRO A 153 19.87 -1.88 -7.54
N VAL A 154 19.25 -2.68 -6.68
CA VAL A 154 19.77 -4.00 -6.26
C VAL A 154 19.59 -5.02 -7.37
N ILE A 155 18.42 -5.05 -8.00
CA ILE A 155 18.12 -5.96 -9.10
C ILE A 155 18.98 -5.62 -10.32
N GLU A 156 19.09 -4.33 -10.66
CA GLU A 156 19.96 -3.87 -11.76
C GLU A 156 21.42 -4.18 -11.48
N GLY A 157 21.89 -3.96 -10.25
CA GLY A 157 23.25 -4.30 -9.83
C GLY A 157 23.55 -5.79 -9.94
N PHE A 158 22.60 -6.64 -9.54
CA PHE A 158 22.71 -8.09 -9.71
C PHE A 158 22.78 -8.48 -11.20
N HIS A 159 21.87 -7.98 -12.03
CA HIS A 159 21.89 -8.27 -13.47
C HIS A 159 23.18 -7.80 -14.12
N GLY A 160 23.68 -6.61 -13.76
CA GLY A 160 24.95 -6.08 -14.24
C GLY A 160 26.15 -6.92 -13.80
N ALA A 161 26.18 -7.36 -12.54
CA ALA A 161 27.27 -8.16 -11.99
C ALA A 161 27.42 -9.53 -12.67
N PHE A 162 26.30 -10.13 -13.11
CA PHE A 162 26.29 -11.45 -13.77
C PHE A 162 26.04 -11.39 -15.28
N ASN A 163 26.02 -10.19 -15.87
CA ASN A 163 25.73 -9.95 -17.28
C ASN A 163 24.42 -10.62 -17.76
N PHE A 164 23.41 -10.60 -16.90
CA PHE A 164 22.09 -11.14 -17.24
C PHE A 164 21.29 -10.14 -18.06
N PRO A 165 20.54 -10.59 -19.07
CA PRO A 165 19.63 -9.72 -19.81
C PRO A 165 18.59 -9.14 -18.84
N THR A 166 18.31 -7.85 -18.98
CA THR A 166 17.28 -7.18 -18.17
C THR A 166 15.87 -7.43 -18.69
N LEU A 167 15.74 -8.11 -19.84
CA LEU A 167 14.47 -8.52 -20.45
C LEU A 167 13.45 -7.37 -20.55
N GLY A 168 13.93 -6.17 -20.88
CA GLY A 168 13.09 -4.97 -21.01
C GLY A 168 12.82 -4.23 -19.70
N ARG A 169 13.41 -4.65 -18.57
CA ARG A 169 13.26 -3.95 -17.27
C ARG A 169 13.84 -2.53 -17.29
N ASN A 170 14.99 -2.34 -17.93
CA ASN A 170 15.61 -1.00 -18.08
C ASN A 170 14.77 -0.07 -18.95
N ASP A 171 13.76 -0.61 -19.63
CA ASP A 171 12.85 0.16 -20.45
C ASP A 171 11.65 0.64 -19.64
N ALA A 172 11.44 0.26 -18.37
CA ALA A 172 10.37 0.80 -17.53
C ALA A 172 10.77 2.14 -16.86
N PRO A 173 9.82 3.05 -16.54
CA PRO A 173 10.15 4.24 -15.74
C PRO A 173 10.51 3.82 -14.31
N HIS A 174 11.76 4.02 -13.89
CA HIS A 174 12.20 3.63 -12.55
C HIS A 174 11.61 4.54 -11.47
N ASN A 175 11.43 3.99 -10.27
CA ASN A 175 11.08 4.75 -9.05
C ASN A 175 9.82 5.63 -9.19
N ARG A 176 8.83 5.21 -9.99
CA ARG A 176 7.64 6.02 -10.28
C ARG A 176 6.36 5.30 -9.91
N THR A 177 5.42 6.03 -9.29
CA THR A 177 4.06 5.55 -9.08
C THR A 177 3.11 6.30 -10.00
N GLN A 178 2.31 5.56 -10.76
CA GLN A 178 1.29 6.12 -11.66
C GLN A 178 -0.07 5.49 -11.38
N LEU A 179 -1.08 6.30 -11.10
CA LEU A 179 -2.46 5.84 -10.99
C LEU A 179 -3.34 6.70 -11.89
N PHE A 180 -4.19 6.05 -12.67
CA PHE A 180 -5.14 6.72 -13.53
C PHE A 180 -6.50 6.03 -13.43
N VAL A 181 -7.55 6.83 -13.30
CA VAL A 181 -8.93 6.38 -13.48
C VAL A 181 -9.72 7.44 -14.25
N ALA A 182 -10.51 7.01 -15.21
CA ALA A 182 -11.45 7.89 -15.92
C ALA A 182 -12.74 7.19 -16.31
N ARG A 183 -13.83 7.96 -16.31
CA ARG A 183 -15.15 7.60 -16.85
C ARG A 183 -15.82 8.87 -17.37
N GLY A 184 -16.04 8.94 -18.69
CA GLY A 184 -16.54 10.14 -19.34
C GLY A 184 -15.63 11.35 -19.10
N ASP A 185 -16.20 12.43 -18.60
CA ASP A 185 -15.47 13.67 -18.29
C ASP A 185 -14.72 13.63 -16.95
N ASP A 186 -15.04 12.70 -16.05
CA ASP A 186 -14.32 12.58 -14.79
C ASP A 186 -13.04 11.77 -15.00
N SER A 187 -11.90 12.41 -14.73
CA SER A 187 -10.58 11.79 -14.78
C SER A 187 -9.75 12.22 -13.58
N ARG A 188 -9.00 11.26 -13.05
CA ARG A 188 -8.01 11.46 -11.99
C ARG A 188 -6.72 10.82 -12.46
N PHE A 189 -5.65 11.60 -12.36
CA PHE A 189 -4.31 11.13 -12.64
C PHE A 189 -3.43 11.51 -11.47
N TYR A 190 -2.68 10.53 -11.00
CA TYR A 190 -1.67 10.69 -9.98
C TYR A 190 -0.36 10.18 -10.55
N ASP A 191 0.67 11.00 -10.42
CA ASP A 191 2.00 10.70 -10.92
C ASP A 191 3.02 11.29 -9.95
N GLY A 192 3.71 10.41 -9.24
CA GLY A 192 4.72 10.82 -8.26
C GLY A 192 4.78 9.92 -7.03
N PRO A 193 5.76 10.15 -6.15
CA PRO A 193 5.99 9.31 -5.00
C PRO A 193 4.89 9.47 -3.94
N PHE A 194 4.32 8.36 -3.47
CA PHE A 194 3.54 8.36 -2.23
C PHE A 194 4.53 8.50 -1.06
N GLY A 195 4.68 9.70 -0.49
CA GLY A 195 5.76 9.87 0.48
C GLY A 195 5.71 11.13 1.32
N HIS A 196 4.84 11.13 2.34
CA HIS A 196 4.99 12.05 3.47
C HIS A 196 5.74 11.41 4.64
N TRP A 197 6.25 10.18 4.53
CA TRP A 197 6.84 9.45 5.68
C TRP A 197 8.01 10.18 6.32
N LYS A 198 8.86 10.86 5.53
CA LYS A 198 9.93 11.73 6.05
C LYS A 198 9.37 12.90 6.85
N TRP A 199 8.29 13.51 6.37
CA TRP A 199 7.56 14.56 7.08
C TRP A 199 6.82 14.05 8.30
N LEU A 200 6.26 12.84 8.27
CA LEU A 200 5.62 12.19 9.41
C LEU A 200 6.64 11.84 10.50
N LEU A 201 7.82 11.34 10.13
CA LEU A 201 8.93 11.17 11.07
C LEU A 201 9.40 12.50 11.63
N ALA A 202 9.58 13.52 10.77
CA ALA A 202 9.95 14.85 11.23
C ALA A 202 8.90 15.44 12.20
N LEU A 203 7.61 15.28 11.89
CA LEU A 203 6.51 15.65 12.78
C LEU A 203 6.53 14.83 14.07
N GLY A 204 6.76 13.52 14.01
CA GLY A 204 6.87 12.66 15.20
C GLY A 204 8.00 13.12 16.13
N VAL A 205 9.19 13.36 15.58
CA VAL A 205 10.34 13.89 16.32
C VAL A 205 10.05 15.28 16.89
N ALA A 206 9.46 16.17 16.08
CA ALA A 206 9.07 17.51 16.54
C ALA A 206 8.01 17.46 17.66
N SER A 207 7.07 16.52 17.60
CA SER A 207 6.02 16.33 18.61
C SER A 207 6.63 15.90 19.95
N VAL A 208 7.57 14.95 19.92
CA VAL A 208 8.32 14.51 21.10
C VAL A 208 9.14 15.67 21.68
N GLY A 209 9.84 16.42 20.82
CA GLY A 209 10.59 17.61 21.25
C GLY A 209 9.70 18.68 21.90
N LEU A 210 8.55 18.98 21.30
CA LEU A 210 7.57 19.92 21.84
C LEU A 210 7.00 19.45 23.18
N PHE A 211 6.72 18.15 23.32
CA PHE A 211 6.26 17.56 24.58
C PHE A 211 7.28 17.79 25.69
N PHE A 212 8.56 17.49 25.46
CA PHE A 212 9.61 17.70 26.47
C PHE A 212 9.85 19.17 26.78
N ALA A 213 9.82 20.05 25.77
CA ALA A 213 9.94 21.49 25.98
C ALA A 213 8.78 22.03 26.83
N GLY A 214 7.55 21.63 26.52
CA GLY A 214 6.35 21.97 27.28
C GLY A 214 6.40 21.43 28.71
N TYR A 215 6.80 20.17 28.89
CA TYR A 215 7.00 19.56 30.20
C TYR A 215 8.02 20.34 31.04
N PHE A 216 9.17 20.70 30.46
CA PHE A 216 10.21 21.47 31.16
C PHE A 216 9.72 22.86 31.59
N ILE A 217 9.03 23.59 30.70
CA ILE A 217 8.46 24.90 31.04
C ILE A 217 7.44 24.74 32.17
N PHE A 218 6.54 23.76 32.05
CA PHE A 218 5.50 23.53 33.05
C PHE A 218 6.09 23.13 34.41
N ASP A 219 7.12 22.28 34.43
CA ASP A 219 7.84 21.89 35.65
C ASP A 219 8.47 23.11 36.35
N ARG A 220 9.09 24.02 35.60
CA ARG A 220 9.64 25.27 36.15
C ARG A 220 8.57 26.24 36.66
N LEU A 221 7.46 26.34 35.93
CA LEU A 221 6.33 27.16 36.37
C LEU A 221 5.65 26.56 37.60
N ARG A 222 5.58 25.23 37.72
CA ARG A 222 5.01 24.53 38.87
C ARG A 222 5.69 24.95 40.17
N ASP A 223 7.02 25.00 40.16
CA ASP A 223 7.79 25.41 41.34
C ASP A 223 7.56 26.89 41.68
N SER A 224 7.26 27.73 40.68
CA SER A 224 6.93 29.15 40.89
C SER A 224 5.54 29.37 41.49
N PHE A 225 4.57 28.50 41.17
CA PHE A 225 3.21 28.58 41.73
C PHE A 225 3.09 27.91 43.12
N ALA A 226 4.00 27.01 43.47
CA ALA A 226 3.99 26.33 44.76
C ALA A 226 4.36 27.24 45.95
N GLU A 227 4.93 28.42 45.69
CA GLU A 227 5.32 29.39 46.73
C GLU A 227 4.20 30.41 47.07
N GLU A 228 3.10 30.45 46.31
CA GLU A 228 2.00 31.42 46.46
C GLU A 228 0.75 30.89 47.21
N VAL A 229 0.80 29.69 47.83
CA VAL A 229 -0.33 29.09 48.59
C VAL A 229 0.02 28.83 50.05
#